data_AF-A0A2S0U7J3-F1
#
_entry.id   AF-A0A2S0U7J3-F1
#
_cell.length_a   1.000
_cell.length_b   1.000
_cell.length_c   1.000
_cell.angle_alpha   90.00
_cell.angle_beta   90.00
_cell.angle_gamma   90.00
#
_symmetry.space_group_name_H-M   'P 1'
#
loop_
_entity.id
_entity.type
_entity.pdbx_description
1 polymer ?
#
loop_
_entity_poly.entity_id
_entity_poly.type
_entity_poly.pdbx_seq_one_letter_code
_entity_poly.pdbx_strand_id
1 'polypeptide(L)'
;MKGMVLRVNPRWKSIVFLIAIIGILVLYPISRFSGSGNGSSQQNRVPGEDLGDSYLKERTYTQAVPFFDKLLESNPDHVEIRQKRDRSQEILELVNSLSVKGDIALGKKQREKAYDYFRQANELFPANPDNLLLRFQSAYEQDLVNSYLDLLTDVNTRWGLIKDEVRGGKQVTSKTITKRIKELYFLTREIKSQSLRISDIGAPEAVELYKNNKQTINSITDELKFYLMLPNLPSQEFRDIDVYTQNVQKIVQAFGLDSKAVREKYSFAELRRKYIELDILDW
;
A
#
# COMPACT_ATOMS: atom_id res chain seq x y z
N MET A 1 -30.74 -35.06 -21.12
CA MET A 1 -29.88 -34.68 -19.98
C MET A 1 -28.70 -33.88 -20.52
N LYS A 2 -28.67 -32.55 -20.32
CA LYS A 2 -27.53 -31.71 -20.71
C LYS A 2 -26.56 -31.66 -19.53
N GLY A 3 -25.35 -32.19 -19.72
CA GLY A 3 -24.29 -32.18 -18.72
C GLY A 3 -23.84 -30.75 -18.41
N MET A 4 -23.91 -30.37 -17.13
CA MET A 4 -23.46 -29.08 -16.65
C MET A 4 -21.94 -29.14 -16.49
N VAL A 5 -21.19 -28.55 -17.43
CA VAL A 5 -19.73 -28.44 -17.34
C VAL A 5 -19.40 -27.27 -16.41
N LEU A 6 -18.99 -27.58 -15.18
CA LEU A 6 -18.44 -26.58 -14.26
C LEU A 6 -17.12 -26.05 -14.81
N ARG A 7 -17.14 -24.85 -15.38
CA ARG A 7 -15.94 -24.10 -15.76
C ARG A 7 -15.25 -23.62 -14.48
N VAL A 8 -14.31 -24.42 -13.99
CA VAL A 8 -13.41 -24.01 -12.90
C VAL A 8 -12.55 -22.85 -13.39
N ASN A 9 -12.63 -21.73 -12.67
CA ASN A 9 -11.88 -20.52 -12.98
C ASN A 9 -10.37 -20.84 -12.99
N PRO A 10 -9.61 -20.49 -14.05
CA PRO A 10 -8.19 -20.82 -14.17
C PRO A 10 -7.34 -20.29 -13.00
N ARG A 11 -7.78 -19.25 -12.30
CA ARG A 11 -7.13 -18.75 -11.07
C ARG A 11 -7.09 -19.78 -9.93
N TRP A 12 -8.10 -20.63 -9.84
CA TRP A 12 -8.16 -21.67 -8.80
C TRP A 12 -7.21 -22.82 -9.07
N LYS A 13 -6.89 -23.11 -10.34
CA LYS A 13 -5.97 -24.21 -10.68
C LYS A 13 -4.55 -23.94 -10.21
N SER A 14 -4.07 -22.69 -10.36
CA SER A 14 -2.74 -22.30 -9.88
C SER A 14 -2.65 -22.29 -8.34
N ILE A 15 -3.70 -21.84 -7.65
CA ILE A 15 -3.78 -21.85 -6.19
C ILE A 15 -3.79 -23.29 -5.66
N VAL A 16 -4.58 -24.18 -6.25
CA VAL A 16 -4.64 -25.59 -5.86
C VAL A 16 -3.30 -26.31 -6.09
N PHE A 17 -2.59 -26.00 -7.18
CA PHE A 17 -1.28 -26.60 -7.46
C PHE A 17 -0.19 -26.13 -6.47
N LEU A 18 -0.22 -24.86 -6.07
CA LEU A 18 0.72 -24.30 -5.11
C LEU A 18 0.41 -24.79 -3.67
N ILE A 19 -0.86 -24.91 -3.30
CA ILE A 19 -1.28 -25.55 -2.04
C ILE A 19 -0.89 -27.03 -2.02
N ALA A 20 -0.95 -27.74 -3.15
CA ALA A 20 -0.48 -29.12 -3.23
C ALA A 20 1.03 -29.22 -3.03
N ILE A 21 1.83 -28.32 -3.62
CA ILE A 21 3.29 -28.28 -3.44
C ILE A 21 3.65 -27.89 -2.00
N ILE A 22 2.99 -26.88 -1.41
CA ILE A 22 3.18 -26.49 0.00
C ILE A 22 2.71 -27.62 0.93
N GLY A 23 1.62 -28.31 0.63
CA GLY A 23 1.16 -29.48 1.39
C GLY A 23 2.17 -30.63 1.35
N ILE A 24 2.81 -30.87 0.20
CA ILE A 24 3.86 -31.89 0.07
C ILE A 24 5.17 -31.44 0.73
N LEU A 25 5.53 -30.15 0.67
CA LEU A 25 6.77 -29.60 1.23
C LEU A 25 6.68 -29.11 2.68
N VAL A 26 5.49 -28.98 3.28
CA VAL A 26 5.30 -28.48 4.66
C VAL A 26 4.51 -29.45 5.51
N LEU A 27 3.55 -30.19 4.93
CA LEU A 27 2.65 -31.12 5.62
C LEU A 27 2.91 -32.59 5.30
N TYR A 28 4.02 -32.95 4.65
CA TYR A 28 4.53 -34.31 4.72
C TYR A 28 5.42 -34.40 5.97
N PRO A 29 4.87 -34.73 7.14
CA PRO A 29 5.68 -34.89 8.32
C PRO A 29 6.65 -36.05 8.07
N ILE A 30 7.88 -35.87 8.52
CA ILE A 30 8.92 -36.90 8.63
C ILE A 30 8.37 -38.15 9.40
N SER A 31 7.25 -38.01 10.12
CA SER A 31 6.65 -39.05 10.95
C SER A 31 6.02 -40.24 10.22
N ARG A 32 5.80 -40.23 8.89
CA ARG A 32 5.27 -41.44 8.19
C ARG A 32 6.32 -42.46 7.75
N PHE A 33 7.59 -42.23 8.06
CA PHE A 33 8.61 -43.29 8.07
C PHE A 33 8.96 -43.76 9.48
N SER A 34 8.04 -43.60 10.45
CA SER A 34 8.06 -44.39 11.68
C SER A 34 7.42 -45.76 11.41
N GLY A 35 8.11 -46.58 10.62
CA GLY A 35 7.92 -48.01 10.71
C GLY A 35 8.15 -48.40 12.17
N SER A 36 7.19 -49.09 12.77
CA SER A 36 7.30 -49.74 14.08
C SER A 36 8.34 -50.86 14.01
N GLY A 37 9.60 -50.48 13.82
CA GLY A 37 10.78 -51.31 13.91
C GLY A 37 11.53 -50.88 15.16
N ASN A 38 11.32 -51.60 16.26
CA ASN A 38 12.24 -51.59 17.38
C ASN A 38 13.62 -52.04 16.87
N GLY A 39 14.53 -51.10 16.66
CA GLY A 39 15.93 -51.43 16.36
C GLY A 39 16.69 -50.36 15.57
N SER A 40 17.68 -49.74 16.22
CA SER A 40 18.92 -49.19 15.62
C SER A 40 18.94 -47.94 14.72
N SER A 41 17.91 -47.10 14.65
CA SER A 41 18.02 -45.81 13.90
C SER A 41 18.75 -44.68 14.64
N GLN A 42 19.25 -44.90 15.86
CA GLN A 42 20.13 -43.94 16.56
C GLN A 42 21.60 -43.99 16.11
N GLN A 43 22.00 -44.94 15.27
CA GLN A 43 23.43 -45.23 15.06
C GLN A 43 24.16 -44.40 13.99
N ASN A 44 23.48 -43.53 13.23
CA ASN A 44 24.08 -42.72 12.16
C ASN A 44 23.85 -41.20 12.28
N ARG A 45 23.48 -40.69 13.46
CA ARG A 45 23.35 -39.23 13.63
C ARG A 45 24.72 -38.57 13.58
N VAL A 46 24.88 -37.62 12.67
CA VAL A 46 26.10 -36.81 12.59
C VAL A 46 26.10 -35.81 13.75
N PRO A 47 27.19 -35.68 14.52
CA PRO A 47 27.30 -34.64 15.54
C PRO A 47 26.98 -33.26 14.96
N GLY A 48 26.00 -32.56 15.57
CA GLY A 48 25.55 -31.24 15.13
C GLY A 48 24.30 -31.23 14.26
N GLU A 49 23.80 -32.38 13.79
CA GLU A 49 22.58 -32.46 12.97
C GLU A 49 21.35 -31.80 13.63
N ASP A 50 21.20 -31.94 14.95
CA ASP A 50 20.07 -31.37 15.71
C ASP A 50 19.96 -29.83 15.57
N LEU A 51 21.08 -29.13 15.37
CA LEU A 51 21.07 -27.67 15.16
C LEU A 51 20.55 -27.31 13.76
N GLY A 52 20.93 -28.07 12.73
CA GLY A 52 20.40 -27.92 11.37
C GLY A 52 18.90 -28.22 11.32
N ASP A 53 18.47 -29.25 12.04
CA ASP A 53 17.05 -29.58 12.20
C ASP A 53 16.27 -28.47 12.94
N SER A 54 16.90 -27.79 13.90
CA SER A 54 16.32 -26.62 14.57
C SER A 54 16.08 -25.49 13.57
N TYR A 55 17.07 -25.16 12.72
CA TYR A 55 16.90 -24.14 11.69
C TYR A 55 15.77 -24.47 10.70
N LEU A 56 15.66 -25.74 10.30
CA LEU A 56 14.55 -26.20 9.46
C LEU A 56 13.18 -26.02 10.15
N LYS A 57 13.10 -26.41 11.43
CA LYS A 57 11.88 -26.30 12.23
C LYS A 57 11.45 -24.85 12.42
N GLU A 58 12.42 -23.96 12.60
CA GLU A 58 12.24 -22.50 12.70
C GLU A 58 12.07 -21.82 11.34
N ARG A 59 12.19 -22.58 10.23
CA ARG A 59 12.14 -22.09 8.84
C ARG A 59 13.18 -21.02 8.55
N THR A 60 14.36 -21.06 9.18
CA THR A 60 15.48 -20.15 8.94
C THR A 60 16.42 -20.72 7.90
N TYR A 61 15.92 -20.90 6.67
CA TYR A 61 16.63 -21.63 5.61
C TYR A 61 17.98 -21.00 5.21
N THR A 62 18.13 -19.69 5.36
CA THR A 62 19.39 -18.97 5.15
C THR A 62 20.50 -19.41 6.11
N GLN A 63 20.15 -19.94 7.28
CA GLN A 63 21.07 -20.56 8.23
C GLN A 63 21.18 -22.07 8.02
N ALA A 64 20.07 -22.74 7.67
CA ALA A 64 20.03 -24.19 7.46
C ALA A 64 20.94 -24.66 6.32
N VAL A 65 20.88 -24.02 5.14
CA VAL A 65 21.69 -24.42 3.97
C VAL A 65 23.20 -24.41 4.26
N PRO A 66 23.82 -23.29 4.68
CA PRO A 66 25.26 -23.26 4.94
C PRO A 66 25.66 -24.15 6.12
N PHE A 67 24.72 -24.44 7.04
CA PHE A 67 24.97 -25.38 8.12
C PHE A 67 25.06 -26.83 7.60
N PHE A 68 24.12 -27.25 6.77
CA PHE A 68 24.16 -28.58 6.17
C PHE A 68 25.31 -28.74 5.18
N ASP A 69 25.69 -27.70 4.44
CA ASP A 69 26.88 -27.72 3.59
C ASP A 69 28.14 -28.10 4.40
N LYS A 70 28.33 -27.50 5.58
CA LYS A 70 29.44 -27.85 6.50
C LYS A 70 29.36 -29.29 7.02
N LEU A 71 28.16 -29.81 7.29
CA LEU A 71 28.02 -31.20 7.70
C LEU A 71 28.37 -32.16 6.56
N LEU A 72 28.05 -31.82 5.32
CA LEU A 72 28.39 -32.60 4.12
C LEU A 72 29.89 -32.55 3.80
N GLU A 73 30.62 -31.49 4.17
CA GLU A 73 32.08 -31.45 4.03
C GLU A 73 32.76 -32.57 4.82
N SER A 74 32.23 -32.88 6.02
CA SER A 74 32.74 -33.96 6.87
C SER A 74 32.10 -35.32 6.61
N ASN A 75 30.89 -35.34 6.03
CA ASN A 75 30.12 -36.55 5.78
C ASN A 75 29.47 -36.50 4.37
N PRO A 76 30.27 -36.55 3.29
CA PRO A 76 29.79 -36.27 1.94
C PRO A 76 28.71 -37.24 1.46
N ASP A 77 28.75 -38.49 1.90
CA ASP A 77 27.80 -39.53 1.47
C ASP A 77 26.53 -39.58 2.34
N HIS A 78 26.35 -38.64 3.28
CA HIS A 78 25.20 -38.62 4.17
C HIS A 78 23.92 -38.15 3.47
N VAL A 79 23.16 -39.11 2.95
CA VAL A 79 21.96 -38.90 2.12
C VAL A 79 20.92 -37.98 2.78
N GLU A 80 20.63 -38.17 4.07
CA GLU A 80 19.58 -37.39 4.76
C GLU A 80 19.93 -35.90 4.88
N ILE A 81 21.17 -35.58 5.24
CA ILE A 81 21.67 -34.19 5.33
C ILE A 81 21.61 -33.53 3.95
N ARG A 82 22.00 -34.25 2.89
CA ARG A 82 21.89 -33.76 1.50
C ARG A 82 20.44 -33.43 1.14
N GLN A 83 19.49 -34.31 1.46
CA GLN A 83 18.07 -34.06 1.21
C GLN A 83 17.54 -32.85 2.01
N LYS A 84 17.91 -32.71 3.28
CA LYS A 84 17.55 -31.56 4.13
C LYS A 84 18.09 -30.24 3.56
N ARG A 85 19.33 -30.25 3.10
CA ARG A 85 20.00 -29.13 2.42
C ARG A 85 19.28 -28.74 1.14
N ASP A 86 19.06 -29.71 0.24
CA ASP A 86 18.44 -29.47 -1.07
C ASP A 86 17.02 -28.94 -0.93
N ARG A 87 16.21 -29.49 -0.01
CA ARG A 87 14.87 -28.97 0.30
C ARG A 87 14.90 -27.53 0.82
N SER A 88 15.86 -27.21 1.69
CA SER A 88 16.02 -25.83 2.19
C SER A 88 16.35 -24.86 1.05
N GLN A 89 17.23 -25.30 0.14
CA GLN A 89 17.62 -24.53 -1.04
C GLN A 89 16.45 -24.32 -2.01
N GLU A 90 15.66 -25.35 -2.29
CA GLU A 90 14.46 -25.26 -3.13
C GLU A 90 13.44 -24.25 -2.57
N ILE A 91 13.26 -24.21 -1.25
CA ILE A 91 12.37 -23.23 -0.60
C ILE A 91 12.89 -21.81 -0.78
N LEU A 92 14.20 -21.58 -0.60
CA LEU A 92 14.81 -20.27 -0.85
C LEU A 92 14.63 -19.80 -2.30
N GLU A 93 14.82 -20.71 -3.26
CA GLU A 93 14.63 -20.41 -4.69
C GLU A 93 13.18 -20.08 -5.02
N LEU A 94 12.23 -20.81 -4.44
CA LEU A 94 10.80 -20.55 -4.61
C LEU A 94 10.40 -19.19 -4.01
N VAL A 95 10.88 -18.88 -2.81
CA VAL A 95 10.66 -17.59 -2.15
C VAL A 95 11.22 -16.45 -3.00
N ASN A 96 12.43 -16.60 -3.54
CA ASN A 96 13.03 -15.62 -4.44
C ASN A 96 12.20 -15.45 -5.73
N SER A 97 11.75 -16.56 -6.34
CA SER A 97 10.87 -16.53 -7.52
C SER A 97 9.56 -15.78 -7.26
N LEU A 98 8.94 -16.01 -6.09
CA LEU A 98 7.72 -15.31 -5.68
C LEU A 98 7.98 -13.83 -5.42
N SER A 99 9.10 -13.49 -4.77
CA SER A 99 9.53 -12.10 -4.55
C SER A 99 9.66 -11.33 -5.87
N VAL A 100 10.37 -11.89 -6.85
CA VAL A 100 10.53 -11.30 -8.19
C VAL A 100 9.18 -11.12 -8.89
N LYS A 101 8.27 -12.11 -8.79
CA LYS A 101 6.91 -11.97 -9.34
C LYS A 101 6.11 -10.87 -8.63
N GLY A 102 6.28 -10.72 -7.32
CA GLY A 102 5.72 -9.64 -6.52
C GLY A 102 6.19 -8.27 -7.01
N ASP A 103 7.50 -8.11 -7.20
CA ASP A 103 8.11 -6.88 -7.73
C ASP A 103 7.62 -6.53 -9.14
N ILE A 104 7.58 -7.51 -10.04
CA ILE A 104 7.05 -7.32 -11.40
C ILE A 104 5.56 -6.90 -11.35
N ALA A 105 4.77 -7.48 -10.43
CA ALA A 105 3.37 -7.13 -10.26
C ALA A 105 3.20 -5.71 -9.70
N LEU A 106 4.05 -5.28 -8.74
CA LEU A 106 4.08 -3.90 -8.24
C LEU A 106 4.40 -2.91 -9.37
N GLY A 107 5.44 -3.16 -10.16
CA GLY A 107 5.81 -2.30 -11.30
C GLY A 107 4.70 -2.18 -12.35
N LYS A 108 3.82 -3.18 -12.45
CA LYS A 108 2.63 -3.18 -13.32
C LYS A 108 1.37 -2.63 -12.63
N LYS A 109 1.47 -2.09 -11.41
CA LYS A 109 0.37 -1.63 -10.56
C LYS A 109 -0.69 -2.72 -10.27
N GLN A 110 -0.31 -4.01 -10.32
CA GLN A 110 -1.18 -5.15 -10.05
C GLN A 110 -1.13 -5.52 -8.56
N ARG A 111 -1.62 -4.62 -7.70
CA ARG A 111 -1.43 -4.66 -6.22
C ARG A 111 -1.92 -5.95 -5.58
N GLU A 112 -3.11 -6.43 -5.92
CA GLU A 112 -3.66 -7.68 -5.38
C GLU A 112 -2.75 -8.88 -5.66
N LYS A 113 -2.22 -8.97 -6.89
CA LYS A 113 -1.31 -10.05 -7.26
C LYS A 113 0.04 -9.93 -6.55
N ALA A 114 0.55 -8.71 -6.43
CA ALA A 114 1.78 -8.47 -5.69
C ALA A 114 1.64 -8.93 -4.23
N TYR A 115 0.56 -8.53 -3.56
CA TYR A 115 0.25 -8.98 -2.21
C TYR A 115 0.18 -10.50 -2.11
N ASP A 116 -0.52 -11.15 -3.03
CA ASP A 116 -0.62 -12.61 -3.06
C ASP A 116 0.75 -13.30 -3.18
N TYR A 117 1.65 -12.78 -4.02
CA TYR A 117 3.00 -13.34 -4.16
C TYR A 117 3.84 -13.15 -2.90
N PHE A 118 3.84 -11.93 -2.32
CA PHE A 118 4.62 -11.67 -1.11
C PHE A 118 4.07 -12.42 0.11
N ARG A 119 2.75 -12.56 0.23
CA ARG A 119 2.11 -13.39 1.26
C ARG A 119 2.56 -14.85 1.15
N GLN A 120 2.48 -15.44 -0.04
CA GLN A 120 2.92 -16.83 -0.26
C GLN A 120 4.41 -17.01 0.06
N ALA A 121 5.25 -16.04 -0.35
CA ALA A 121 6.68 -16.06 -0.02
C ALA A 121 6.92 -16.01 1.50
N ASN A 122 6.16 -15.17 2.21
CA ASN A 122 6.23 -15.04 3.65
C ASN A 122 5.69 -16.27 4.39
N GLU A 123 4.67 -16.95 3.88
CA GLU A 123 4.17 -18.21 4.45
C GLU A 123 5.22 -19.33 4.37
N LEU A 124 5.97 -19.37 3.26
CA LEU A 124 7.07 -20.32 3.06
C LEU A 124 8.27 -20.03 3.97
N PHE A 125 8.68 -18.75 4.05
CA PHE A 125 9.82 -18.31 4.84
C PHE A 125 9.45 -17.07 5.70
N PRO A 126 8.79 -17.28 6.85
CA PRO A 126 8.33 -16.18 7.71
C PRO A 126 9.48 -15.37 8.33
N ALA A 127 10.63 -16.01 8.54
CA ALA A 127 11.84 -15.40 9.07
C ALA A 127 12.74 -14.81 7.97
N ASN A 128 12.19 -14.53 6.79
CA ASN A 128 12.95 -13.93 5.70
C ASN A 128 13.50 -12.56 6.13
N PRO A 129 14.83 -12.34 6.08
CA PRO A 129 15.44 -11.07 6.50
C PRO A 129 14.95 -9.86 5.69
N ASP A 130 14.53 -10.06 4.44
CA ASP A 130 14.05 -8.99 3.57
C ASP A 130 12.64 -8.51 3.92
N ASN A 131 11.94 -9.21 4.83
CA ASN A 131 10.57 -8.92 5.27
C ASN A 131 9.65 -8.50 4.10
N LEU A 132 9.42 -9.45 3.18
CA LEU A 132 8.77 -9.20 1.90
C LEU A 132 7.39 -8.52 2.02
N LEU A 133 6.64 -8.80 3.09
CA LEU A 133 5.36 -8.13 3.36
C LEU A 133 5.54 -6.66 3.74
N LEU A 134 6.55 -6.33 4.55
CA LEU A 134 6.89 -4.94 4.86
C LEU A 134 7.32 -4.18 3.60
N ARG A 135 8.10 -4.83 2.72
CA ARG A 135 8.49 -4.24 1.42
C ARG A 135 7.27 -3.93 0.54
N PHE A 136 6.30 -4.86 0.46
CA PHE A 136 5.03 -4.62 -0.22
C PHE A 136 4.26 -3.44 0.41
N GLN A 137 4.16 -3.42 1.74
CA GLN A 137 3.46 -2.37 2.47
C GLN A 137 4.09 -0.99 2.21
N SER A 138 5.42 -0.90 2.25
CA SER A 138 6.15 0.33 1.96
C SER A 138 5.87 0.84 0.54
N ALA A 139 5.97 -0.04 -0.47
CA ALA A 139 5.65 0.34 -1.85
C ALA A 139 4.18 0.79 -2.02
N TYR A 140 3.25 0.09 -1.37
CA TYR A 140 1.83 0.44 -1.41
C TYR A 140 1.54 1.80 -0.77
N GLU A 141 2.14 2.08 0.40
CA GLU A 141 1.94 3.34 1.10
C GLU A 141 2.62 4.53 0.39
N GLN A 142 3.80 4.33 -0.20
CA GLN A 142 4.41 5.35 -1.08
C GLN A 142 3.51 5.69 -2.27
N ASP A 143 2.91 4.66 -2.89
CA ASP A 143 1.93 4.82 -3.97
C ASP A 143 0.70 5.63 -3.53
N LEU A 144 0.22 5.43 -2.29
CA LEU A 144 -0.85 6.23 -1.71
C LEU A 144 -0.44 7.70 -1.56
N VAL A 145 0.75 7.96 -0.99
CA VAL A 145 1.27 9.31 -0.81
C VAL A 145 1.41 10.02 -2.16
N ASN A 146 1.98 9.34 -3.16
CA ASN A 146 2.11 9.90 -4.51
C ASN A 146 0.75 10.19 -5.15
N SER A 147 -0.21 9.26 -5.07
CA SER A 147 -1.57 9.50 -5.58
C SER A 147 -2.24 10.70 -4.91
N TYR A 148 -2.03 10.88 -3.60
CA TYR A 148 -2.56 12.00 -2.87
C TYR A 148 -1.93 13.34 -3.30
N LEU A 149 -0.61 13.35 -3.50
CA LEU A 149 0.13 14.51 -4.02
C LEU A 149 -0.29 14.88 -5.45
N ASP A 150 -0.51 13.88 -6.31
CA ASP A 150 -0.97 14.09 -7.69
C ASP A 150 -2.34 14.76 -7.71
N LEU A 151 -3.28 14.31 -6.85
CA LEU A 151 -4.60 14.91 -6.73
C LEU A 151 -4.54 16.35 -6.22
N LEU A 152 -3.75 16.61 -5.18
CA LEU A 152 -3.54 17.98 -4.67
C LEU A 152 -2.97 18.89 -5.74
N THR A 153 -1.99 18.39 -6.51
CA THR A 153 -1.37 19.14 -7.61
C THR A 153 -2.38 19.42 -8.72
N ASP A 154 -3.17 18.43 -9.15
CA ASP A 154 -4.19 18.62 -10.21
C ASP A 154 -5.24 19.67 -9.80
N VAL A 155 -5.77 19.57 -8.57
CA VAL A 155 -6.71 20.57 -8.05
C VAL A 155 -6.08 21.96 -7.98
N ASN A 156 -4.85 22.06 -7.47
CA ASN A 156 -4.15 23.34 -7.36
C ASN A 156 -3.90 23.98 -8.73
N THR A 157 -3.48 23.19 -9.73
CA THR A 157 -3.28 23.67 -11.10
C THR A 157 -4.58 24.15 -11.72
N ARG A 158 -5.66 23.38 -11.63
CA ARG A 158 -6.97 23.77 -12.16
C ARG A 158 -7.54 25.01 -11.45
N TRP A 159 -7.34 25.10 -10.14
CA TRP A 159 -7.72 26.28 -9.38
C TRP A 159 -6.92 27.51 -9.80
N GLY A 160 -5.60 27.37 -10.01
CA GLY A 160 -4.74 28.40 -10.59
C GLY A 160 -5.28 28.93 -11.92
N LEU A 161 -5.64 28.04 -12.85
CA LEU A 161 -6.23 28.43 -14.14
C LEU A 161 -7.54 29.21 -13.98
N ILE A 162 -8.41 28.82 -13.05
CA ILE A 162 -9.65 29.55 -12.74
C ILE A 162 -9.31 30.95 -12.21
N LYS A 163 -8.34 31.06 -11.30
CA LYS A 163 -7.90 32.36 -10.75
C LYS A 163 -7.37 33.28 -11.84
N ASP A 164 -6.53 32.77 -12.74
CA ASP A 164 -5.93 33.56 -13.80
C ASP A 164 -6.95 34.03 -14.83
N GLU A 165 -7.94 33.20 -15.15
CA GLU A 165 -9.06 33.58 -16.01
C GLU A 165 -9.93 34.68 -15.41
N VAL A 166 -10.23 34.59 -14.11
CA VAL A 166 -11.02 35.61 -13.40
C VAL A 166 -10.23 36.93 -13.27
N ARG A 167 -8.93 36.88 -12.99
CA ARG A 167 -8.06 38.09 -12.91
C ARG A 167 -7.86 38.75 -14.26
N GLY A 168 -7.66 37.97 -15.31
CA GLY A 168 -7.30 38.47 -16.63
C GLY A 168 -8.41 39.24 -17.35
N GLY A 169 -9.60 39.37 -16.75
CA GLY A 169 -10.75 40.05 -17.37
C GLY A 169 -11.19 39.44 -18.69
N LYS A 170 -10.72 38.21 -19.00
CA LYS A 170 -11.17 37.46 -20.17
C LYS A 170 -12.69 37.33 -20.07
N GLN A 171 -13.40 37.36 -21.19
CA GLN A 171 -14.86 37.16 -21.24
C GLN A 171 -15.24 35.69 -20.92
N VAL A 172 -14.67 35.11 -19.86
CA VAL A 172 -15.09 33.82 -19.35
C VAL A 172 -16.42 34.03 -18.65
N THR A 173 -17.46 33.46 -19.22
CA THR A 173 -18.81 33.60 -18.67
C THR A 173 -18.87 33.01 -17.27
N SER A 174 -19.73 33.57 -16.41
CA SER A 174 -20.03 33.02 -15.07
C SER A 174 -20.41 31.53 -15.14
N LYS A 175 -21.09 31.12 -16.22
CA LYS A 175 -21.44 29.71 -16.50
C LYS A 175 -20.19 28.81 -16.67
N THR A 176 -19.16 29.28 -17.38
CA THR A 176 -17.91 28.53 -17.56
C THR A 176 -17.15 28.38 -16.24
N ILE A 177 -17.02 29.45 -15.45
CA ILE A 177 -16.38 29.39 -14.13
C ILE A 177 -17.13 28.44 -13.20
N THR A 178 -18.46 28.55 -13.15
CA THR A 178 -19.33 27.66 -12.37
C THR A 178 -19.09 26.19 -12.74
N LYS A 179 -19.05 25.87 -14.04
CA LYS A 179 -18.78 24.51 -14.52
C LYS A 179 -17.42 23.99 -14.02
N ARG A 180 -16.36 24.79 -14.10
CA ARG A 180 -15.02 24.36 -13.68
C ARG A 180 -14.91 24.21 -12.16
N ILE A 181 -15.57 25.06 -11.38
CA ILE A 181 -15.67 24.87 -9.93
C ILE A 181 -16.36 23.54 -9.61
N LYS A 182 -17.44 23.19 -10.32
CA LYS A 182 -18.09 21.87 -10.21
C LYS A 182 -17.16 20.71 -10.55
N GLU A 183 -16.23 20.87 -11.48
CA GLU A 183 -15.22 19.84 -11.79
C GLU A 183 -14.23 19.64 -10.63
N LEU A 184 -13.88 20.70 -9.89
CA LEU A 184 -13.03 20.59 -8.70
C LEU A 184 -13.68 19.78 -7.56
N TYR A 185 -15.01 19.82 -7.44
CA TYR A 185 -15.75 19.10 -6.39
C TYR A 185 -15.42 17.60 -6.34
N PHE A 186 -15.33 16.95 -7.50
CA PHE A 186 -15.02 15.51 -7.54
C PHE A 186 -13.60 15.21 -7.09
N LEU A 187 -12.65 16.05 -7.48
CA LEU A 187 -11.25 15.90 -7.09
C LEU A 187 -11.05 16.17 -5.59
N THR A 188 -11.68 17.21 -5.05
CA THR A 188 -11.57 17.56 -3.63
C THR A 188 -12.22 16.52 -2.73
N ARG A 189 -13.32 15.89 -3.19
CA ARG A 189 -13.92 14.73 -2.53
C ARG A 189 -12.95 13.54 -2.47
N GLU A 190 -12.26 13.25 -3.58
CA GLU A 190 -11.26 12.18 -3.61
C GLU A 190 -10.05 12.51 -2.71
N ILE A 191 -9.58 13.76 -2.69
CA ILE A 191 -8.52 14.23 -1.77
C ILE A 191 -8.90 13.94 -0.32
N LYS A 192 -10.13 14.24 0.11
CA LYS A 192 -10.58 13.92 1.48
C LYS A 192 -10.62 12.42 1.74
N SER A 193 -11.12 11.63 0.80
CA SER A 193 -11.13 10.17 0.93
C SER A 193 -9.71 9.63 1.13
N GLN A 194 -8.75 10.14 0.36
CA GLN A 194 -7.36 9.73 0.47
C GLN A 194 -6.66 10.28 1.72
N SER A 195 -6.98 11.48 2.19
CA SER A 195 -6.34 12.03 3.39
C SER A 195 -6.58 11.19 4.64
N LEU A 196 -7.74 10.53 4.74
CA LEU A 196 -8.04 9.55 5.80
C LEU A 196 -7.18 8.28 5.70
N ARG A 197 -6.79 7.87 4.49
CA ARG A 197 -5.90 6.71 4.30
C ARG A 197 -4.44 7.08 4.56
N ILE A 198 -4.07 8.32 4.26
CA ILE A 198 -2.73 8.85 4.50
C ILE A 198 -2.43 9.05 5.98
N SER A 199 -3.44 9.25 6.84
CA SER A 199 -3.22 9.32 8.30
C SER A 199 -2.75 8.00 8.90
N ASP A 200 -2.96 6.89 8.19
CA ASP A 200 -2.73 5.53 8.69
C ASP A 200 -1.45 4.88 8.10
N ILE A 201 -0.64 5.64 7.35
CA ILE A 201 0.65 5.14 6.83
C ILE A 201 1.64 4.89 7.98
N GLY A 202 2.39 3.80 7.90
CA GLY A 202 3.33 3.38 8.93
C GLY A 202 4.71 2.98 8.41
N ALA A 203 4.85 2.72 7.11
CA ALA A 203 6.11 2.37 6.50
C ALA A 203 7.09 3.56 6.56
N PRO A 204 8.32 3.38 7.07
CA PRO A 204 9.27 4.48 7.27
C PRO A 204 9.49 5.34 6.03
N GLU A 205 9.64 4.71 4.86
CA GLU A 205 9.90 5.41 3.60
C GLU A 205 8.67 6.21 3.11
N ALA A 206 7.45 5.70 3.32
CA ALA A 206 6.23 6.42 2.99
C ALA A 206 6.00 7.60 3.94
N VAL A 207 6.27 7.42 5.23
CA VAL A 207 6.24 8.48 6.24
C VAL A 207 7.25 9.59 5.91
N GLU A 208 8.47 9.22 5.51
CA GLU A 208 9.49 10.17 5.10
C GLU A 208 9.10 10.93 3.82
N LEU A 209 8.57 10.22 2.81
CA LEU A 209 8.04 10.83 1.59
C LEU A 209 6.94 11.86 1.89
N TYR A 210 6.00 11.52 2.78
CA TYR A 210 4.94 12.44 3.22
C TYR A 210 5.52 13.65 3.96
N LYS A 211 6.47 13.43 4.89
CA LYS A 211 7.14 14.51 5.64
C LYS A 211 7.87 15.49 4.71
N ASN A 212 8.58 14.97 3.71
CA ASN A 212 9.32 15.78 2.74
C ASN A 212 8.39 16.68 1.90
N ASN A 213 7.12 16.29 1.75
CA ASN A 213 6.11 17.07 1.02
C ASN A 213 5.13 17.83 1.94
N LYS A 214 5.31 17.77 3.27
CA LYS A 214 4.36 18.31 4.25
C LYS A 214 4.07 19.80 4.05
N GLN A 215 5.10 20.60 3.72
CA GLN A 215 4.92 22.03 3.49
C GLN A 215 4.02 22.29 2.26
N THR A 216 4.26 21.60 1.15
CA THR A 216 3.45 21.70 -0.08
C THR A 216 2.01 21.24 0.18
N ILE A 217 1.84 20.10 0.86
CA ILE A 217 0.52 19.58 1.25
C ILE A 217 -0.23 20.62 2.08
N ASN A 218 0.40 21.16 3.12
CA ASN A 218 -0.22 22.16 3.98
C ASN A 218 -0.59 23.42 3.19
N SER A 219 0.33 23.94 2.37
CA SER A 219 0.07 25.14 1.55
C SER A 219 -1.16 24.97 0.65
N ILE A 220 -1.26 23.84 -0.08
CA ILE A 220 -2.38 23.58 -0.97
C ILE A 220 -3.66 23.35 -0.15
N THR A 221 -3.63 22.46 0.85
CA THR A 221 -4.82 22.13 1.64
C THR A 221 -5.38 23.32 2.41
N ASP A 222 -4.52 24.21 2.94
CA ASP A 222 -4.95 25.42 3.62
C ASP A 222 -5.62 26.41 2.65
N GLU A 223 -5.12 26.53 1.42
CA GLU A 223 -5.78 27.33 0.38
C GLU A 223 -7.16 26.73 0.02
N LEU A 224 -7.24 25.42 -0.18
CA LEU A 224 -8.51 24.75 -0.48
C LEU A 224 -9.52 24.88 0.66
N LYS A 225 -9.08 24.79 1.92
CA LYS A 225 -9.93 25.05 3.10
C LYS A 225 -10.41 26.49 3.17
N PHE A 226 -9.55 27.47 2.87
CA PHE A 226 -9.94 28.88 2.84
C PHE A 226 -11.10 29.14 1.86
N TYR A 227 -11.07 28.49 0.69
CA TYR A 227 -12.14 28.57 -0.31
C TYR A 227 -13.28 27.57 -0.10
N LEU A 228 -13.29 26.83 1.02
CA LEU A 228 -14.31 25.83 1.36
C LEU A 228 -14.42 24.69 0.36
N MET A 229 -13.32 24.45 -0.37
CA MET A 229 -13.19 23.32 -1.28
C MET A 229 -12.87 22.03 -0.53
N LEU A 230 -12.21 22.15 0.63
CA LEU A 230 -12.01 21.07 1.58
C LEU A 230 -12.67 21.42 2.91
N PRO A 231 -13.25 20.43 3.63
CA PRO A 231 -13.75 20.66 4.97
C PRO A 231 -12.61 20.99 5.94
N ASN A 232 -12.92 21.75 6.98
CA ASN A 232 -11.95 22.10 8.02
C ASN A 232 -11.72 20.94 8.99
N LEU A 233 -12.77 20.17 9.25
CA LEU A 233 -12.74 19.01 10.12
C LEU A 233 -12.82 17.72 9.30
N PRO A 234 -12.03 16.68 9.63
CA PRO A 234 -12.08 15.39 8.93
C PRO A 234 -13.48 14.75 8.92
N SER A 235 -14.25 14.95 10.00
CA SER A 235 -15.61 14.41 10.17
C SER A 235 -16.67 15.12 9.31
N GLN A 236 -16.42 16.34 8.84
CA GLN A 236 -17.41 17.13 8.12
C GLN A 236 -17.60 16.57 6.70
N GLU A 237 -18.81 16.14 6.36
CA GLU A 237 -19.13 15.59 5.04
C GLU A 237 -19.06 16.66 3.93
N PHE A 238 -18.83 16.19 2.70
CA PHE A 238 -18.98 17.07 1.54
C PHE A 238 -20.45 17.41 1.37
N ARG A 239 -20.73 18.70 1.15
CA ARG A 239 -22.06 19.15 0.78
C ARG A 239 -22.35 18.81 -0.68
N ASP A 240 -23.61 18.94 -1.06
CA ASP A 240 -24.01 18.85 -2.46
C ASP A 240 -23.18 19.81 -3.35
N ILE A 241 -22.97 19.41 -4.59
CA ILE A 241 -22.13 20.10 -5.57
C ILE A 241 -22.58 21.55 -5.81
N ASP A 242 -23.87 21.86 -5.71
CA ASP A 242 -24.38 23.22 -5.86
C ASP A 242 -24.04 24.09 -4.65
N VAL A 243 -24.17 23.54 -3.43
CA VAL A 243 -23.78 24.24 -2.20
C VAL A 243 -22.26 24.48 -2.17
N TYR A 244 -21.48 23.47 -2.55
CA TYR A 244 -20.03 23.60 -2.74
C TYR A 244 -19.69 24.76 -3.68
N THR A 245 -20.34 24.80 -4.84
CA THR A 245 -20.07 25.81 -5.88
C THR A 245 -20.45 27.21 -5.41
N GLN A 246 -21.62 27.36 -4.79
CA GLN A 246 -22.08 28.63 -4.23
C GLN A 246 -21.13 29.14 -3.13
N ASN A 247 -20.67 28.26 -2.24
CA ASN A 247 -19.74 28.63 -1.18
C ASN A 247 -18.42 29.16 -1.74
N VAL A 248 -17.81 28.45 -2.69
CA VAL A 248 -16.58 28.91 -3.36
C VAL A 248 -16.80 30.29 -3.99
N GLN A 249 -17.91 30.49 -4.70
CA GLN A 249 -18.24 31.77 -5.36
C GLN A 249 -18.42 32.91 -4.35
N LYS A 250 -19.16 32.67 -3.25
CA LYS A 250 -19.34 33.66 -2.18
C LYS A 250 -17.99 34.06 -1.56
N ILE A 251 -17.08 33.12 -1.33
CA ILE A 251 -15.75 33.42 -0.79
C ILE A 251 -14.94 34.27 -1.77
N VAL A 252 -14.90 33.87 -3.05
CA VAL A 252 -14.20 34.64 -4.09
C VAL A 252 -14.77 36.06 -4.19
N GLN A 253 -16.08 36.24 -4.11
CA GLN A 253 -16.72 37.55 -4.16
C GLN A 253 -16.37 38.42 -2.95
N ALA A 254 -16.35 37.84 -1.75
CA ALA A 254 -16.12 38.58 -0.50
C ALA A 254 -14.65 38.91 -0.24
N PHE A 255 -13.74 38.00 -0.61
CA PHE A 255 -12.32 38.07 -0.22
C PHE A 255 -11.37 38.15 -1.41
N GLY A 256 -11.86 37.97 -2.63
CA GLY A 256 -11.02 37.89 -3.82
C GLY A 256 -10.25 36.57 -3.95
N LEU A 257 -9.23 36.59 -4.80
CA LEU A 257 -8.46 35.40 -5.23
C LEU A 257 -7.09 35.26 -4.55
N ASP A 258 -6.79 36.11 -3.57
CA ASP A 258 -5.52 36.07 -2.82
C ASP A 258 -5.78 35.69 -1.36
N SER A 259 -5.92 34.38 -1.11
CA SER A 259 -6.13 33.84 0.23
C SER A 259 -4.98 34.14 1.19
N LYS A 260 -3.76 34.33 0.69
CA LYS A 260 -2.59 34.62 1.53
C LYS A 260 -2.69 36.04 2.11
N ALA A 261 -2.90 37.03 1.25
CA ALA A 261 -3.07 38.42 1.68
C ALA A 261 -4.27 38.57 2.66
N VAL A 262 -5.34 37.83 2.44
CA VAL A 262 -6.51 37.84 3.33
C VAL A 262 -6.19 37.21 4.68
N ARG A 263 -5.50 36.07 4.73
CA ARG A 263 -5.12 35.41 6.00
C ARG A 263 -4.07 36.18 6.79
N GLU A 264 -3.24 36.99 6.14
CA GLU A 264 -2.33 37.92 6.82
C GLU A 264 -3.08 39.12 7.42
N LYS A 265 -4.20 39.51 6.81
CA LYS A 265 -5.02 40.65 7.23
C LYS A 265 -6.00 40.32 8.36
N TYR A 266 -6.52 39.10 8.41
CA TYR A 266 -7.57 38.70 9.36
C TYR A 266 -7.12 37.54 10.23
N SER A 267 -7.40 37.62 11.54
CA SER A 267 -7.29 36.48 12.43
C SER A 267 -8.30 35.39 12.07
N PHE A 268 -8.04 34.15 12.52
CA PHE A 268 -8.97 33.03 12.32
C PHE A 268 -10.38 33.32 12.86
N ALA A 269 -10.49 33.97 14.02
CA ALA A 269 -11.77 34.34 14.62
C ALA A 269 -12.54 35.38 13.78
N GLU A 270 -11.85 36.32 13.14
CA GLU A 270 -12.46 37.30 12.25
C GLU A 270 -12.92 36.68 10.94
N LEU A 271 -12.12 35.79 10.34
CA LEU A 271 -12.50 35.03 9.16
C LEU A 271 -13.77 34.22 9.42
N ARG A 272 -13.82 33.51 10.55
CA ARG A 272 -15.02 32.76 10.96
C ARG A 272 -16.25 33.66 11.08
N ARG A 273 -16.10 34.84 11.71
CA ARG A 273 -17.20 35.81 11.84
C ARG A 273 -17.71 36.27 10.48
N LYS A 274 -16.80 36.57 9.54
CA LYS A 274 -17.16 36.95 8.17
C LYS A 274 -17.82 35.82 7.38
N TYR A 275 -17.42 34.57 7.57
CA TYR A 275 -18.12 33.44 6.94
C TYR A 275 -19.57 33.31 7.44
N ILE A 276 -19.81 33.55 8.74
CA ILE A 276 -21.17 33.60 9.30
C ILE A 276 -21.97 34.76 8.67
N GLU A 277 -21.37 35.95 8.54
CA GLU A 277 -22.02 37.12 7.90
C GLU A 277 -22.42 36.86 6.43
N LEU A 278 -21.69 35.99 5.72
CA LEU A 278 -21.96 35.63 4.32
C LEU A 278 -23.04 34.54 4.16
N ASP A 279 -23.66 34.11 5.26
CA ASP A 279 -24.57 32.97 5.30
C ASP A 279 -23.91 31.73 4.65
N ILE A 280 -22.67 31.50 5.04
CA ILE A 280 -21.92 30.29 4.74
C ILE A 280 -21.97 29.48 6.02
N LEU A 281 -23.13 28.87 6.25
CA LEU A 281 -23.41 28.09 7.45
C LEU A 281 -22.41 26.95 7.61
N ASP A 282 -22.00 26.71 8.86
CA ASP A 282 -21.12 25.68 9.44
C ASP A 282 -19.67 25.56 8.93
N TRP A 283 -18.84 26.42 9.53
CA TRP A 283 -17.42 26.22 9.86
C TRP A 283 -17.24 25.59 11.25
#